data_AF-A0A8H7ZY40-F1
#
_entry.id   AF-A0A8H7ZY40-F1
#
_cell.length_a   1.000
_cell.length_b   1.000
_cell.length_c   1.000
_cell.angle_alpha   90.00
_cell.angle_beta   90.00
_cell.angle_gamma   90.00
#
_symmetry.space_group_name_H-M   'P 1'
#
loop_
_entity.id
_entity.type
_entity.pdbx_description
1 polymer ?
#
loop_
_entity_poly.entity_id
_entity_poly.type
_entity_poly.pdbx_seq_one_letter_code
_entity_poly.pdbx_strand_id
1 'polypeptide(L)'
;IISQATEVINFIKAAGLEVRFSSEDSFRSDLVDLLNVYRHVDKLGVDRVGIADTVGCANPRQGYELVRTLRGVVSCDIECHFHNDTGCAIANAYAALEAGATHIDTSVLGIGERNGITPLGGLIARMYTANRDYVCGKYNLHKLRDVENMVAEAVQVSVPFNNYITGYCAFTHKAGIHAKAILNNPSTYEILKPEDFGMTRYVNICHRLTGWNAVKNRVQQLGLDLTDDEVKEVTSQIKRMADIMPQSLEDVDTHLRVFHEDRQAAGKVAAAFVEKHENGAAATPLDDGDGGEVPAGNMKGKMMPPTLIPAAN
;
A
#
# COMPACT_ATOMS: atom_id res chain seq x y z
N ILE A 1 -24.73 -31.04 -22.76
CA ILE A 1 -23.67 -30.03 -22.97
C ILE A 1 -23.28 -29.95 -24.44
N ILE A 2 -22.56 -30.94 -25.00
CA ILE A 2 -22.03 -30.87 -26.38
C ILE A 2 -23.10 -30.52 -27.43
N SER A 3 -24.24 -31.21 -27.45
CA SER A 3 -25.29 -30.94 -28.45
C SER A 3 -25.80 -29.49 -28.42
N GLN A 4 -26.02 -28.94 -27.22
CA GLN A 4 -26.50 -27.56 -27.05
C GLN A 4 -25.39 -26.55 -27.39
N ALA A 5 -24.14 -26.85 -26.99
CA ALA A 5 -22.99 -26.02 -27.35
C ALA A 5 -22.84 -25.92 -28.87
N THR A 6 -22.99 -27.03 -29.61
CA THR A 6 -22.91 -27.05 -31.07
C THR A 6 -23.97 -26.15 -31.72
N GLU A 7 -25.21 -26.22 -31.25
CA GLU A 7 -26.31 -25.41 -31.77
C GLU A 7 -26.03 -23.91 -31.59
N VAL A 8 -25.67 -23.50 -30.37
CA VAL A 8 -25.44 -22.08 -30.03
C VAL A 8 -24.18 -21.54 -30.71
N ILE A 9 -23.09 -22.31 -30.74
CA ILE A 9 -21.84 -21.91 -31.40
C ILE A 9 -22.08 -21.66 -32.89
N ASN A 10 -22.78 -22.58 -33.57
CA ASN A 10 -23.07 -22.42 -35.00
C ASN A 10 -23.99 -21.22 -35.27
N PHE A 11 -24.96 -20.96 -34.38
CA PHE A 11 -25.80 -19.78 -34.47
C PHE A 11 -25.00 -18.48 -34.40
N ILE A 12 -24.09 -18.35 -33.42
CA ILE A 12 -23.23 -17.16 -33.25
C ILE A 12 -22.28 -17.00 -34.45
N LYS A 13 -21.66 -18.09 -34.90
CA LYS A 13 -20.75 -18.07 -36.06
C LYS A 13 -21.45 -17.72 -37.36
N ALA A 14 -22.69 -18.16 -37.56
CA ALA A 14 -23.49 -17.78 -38.72
C ALA A 14 -23.77 -16.27 -38.77
N ALA A 15 -23.75 -15.59 -37.62
CA ALA A 15 -23.86 -14.13 -37.53
C ALA A 15 -22.52 -13.40 -37.72
N GLY A 16 -21.40 -14.11 -37.92
CA GLY A 16 -20.08 -13.52 -38.10
C GLY A 16 -19.47 -12.89 -36.84
N LEU A 17 -19.90 -13.34 -35.66
CA LEU A 17 -19.41 -12.87 -34.37
C LEU A 17 -18.37 -13.83 -33.78
N GLU A 18 -17.42 -13.27 -33.02
CA GLU A 18 -16.50 -14.08 -32.22
C GLU A 18 -17.25 -14.87 -31.16
N VAL A 19 -16.82 -16.10 -30.92
CA VAL A 19 -17.40 -17.01 -29.93
C VAL A 19 -16.33 -17.52 -28.96
N ARG A 20 -16.61 -17.29 -27.67
CA ARG A 20 -15.86 -17.87 -26.56
C ARG A 20 -16.70 -18.92 -25.86
N PHE A 21 -16.15 -20.11 -25.64
CA PHE A 21 -16.77 -21.14 -24.81
C PHE A 21 -16.03 -21.31 -23.49
N SER A 22 -16.70 -21.18 -22.35
CA SER A 22 -16.10 -21.31 -21.03
C SER A 22 -16.74 -22.42 -20.21
N SER A 23 -15.97 -23.06 -19.34
CA SER A 23 -16.52 -23.85 -18.24
C SER A 23 -16.50 -23.03 -16.95
N GLU A 24 -17.56 -23.15 -16.17
CA GLU A 24 -17.57 -22.66 -14.79
C GLU A 24 -16.85 -23.69 -13.90
N ASP A 25 -16.10 -23.20 -12.91
CA ASP A 25 -15.51 -24.03 -11.86
C ASP A 25 -14.57 -25.14 -12.37
N SER A 26 -13.69 -24.76 -13.31
CA SER A 26 -12.82 -25.67 -14.04
C SER A 26 -11.89 -26.48 -13.13
N PHE A 27 -11.45 -25.90 -12.02
CA PHE A 27 -10.47 -26.51 -11.10
C PHE A 27 -11.06 -27.56 -10.16
N ARG A 28 -12.39 -27.68 -10.11
CA ARG A 28 -13.11 -28.71 -9.34
C ARG A 28 -13.91 -29.66 -10.23
N SER A 29 -13.87 -29.46 -11.53
CA SER A 29 -14.46 -30.35 -12.53
C SER A 29 -13.60 -31.58 -12.78
N ASP A 30 -14.20 -32.69 -13.23
CA ASP A 30 -13.43 -33.84 -13.70
C ASP A 30 -12.58 -33.43 -14.93
N LEU A 31 -11.27 -33.68 -14.85
CA LEU A 31 -10.33 -33.22 -15.85
C LEU A 31 -10.56 -33.87 -17.22
N VAL A 32 -10.95 -35.15 -17.25
CA VAL A 32 -11.16 -35.88 -18.51
C VAL A 32 -12.38 -35.32 -19.23
N ASP A 33 -13.48 -35.12 -18.50
CA ASP A 33 -14.70 -34.53 -19.04
C ASP A 33 -14.47 -33.10 -19.53
N LEU A 34 -13.79 -32.27 -18.73
CA LEU A 34 -13.43 -30.90 -19.09
C LEU A 34 -12.66 -30.82 -20.41
N LEU A 35 -11.59 -31.60 -20.54
CA LEU A 35 -10.75 -31.60 -21.74
C LEU A 35 -11.48 -32.17 -22.96
N ASN A 36 -12.38 -33.15 -22.78
CA ASN A 36 -13.21 -33.68 -23.86
C ASN A 36 -14.19 -32.64 -24.39
N VAL A 37 -14.81 -31.84 -23.51
CA VAL A 37 -15.68 -30.73 -23.91
C VAL A 37 -14.89 -29.69 -24.70
N TYR A 38 -13.73 -29.24 -24.20
CA TYR A 38 -12.90 -28.26 -24.90
C TYR A 38 -12.41 -28.76 -26.26
N ARG A 39 -11.97 -30.01 -26.36
CA ARG A 39 -11.58 -30.62 -27.63
C ARG A 39 -12.73 -30.63 -28.63
N HIS A 40 -13.96 -30.83 -28.18
CA HIS A 40 -15.13 -30.82 -29.06
C HIS A 40 -15.41 -29.41 -29.57
N VAL A 41 -15.46 -28.41 -28.70
CA VAL A 41 -15.76 -27.03 -29.11
C VAL A 41 -14.64 -26.41 -29.95
N ASP A 42 -13.38 -26.77 -29.72
CA ASP A 42 -12.26 -26.38 -30.59
C ASP A 42 -12.46 -26.89 -32.04
N LYS A 43 -12.94 -28.12 -32.21
CA LYS A 43 -13.28 -28.66 -33.55
C LYS A 43 -14.45 -27.95 -34.24
N LEU A 44 -15.34 -27.33 -33.47
CA LEU A 44 -16.39 -26.47 -34.01
C LEU A 44 -15.83 -25.10 -34.45
N GLY A 45 -14.58 -24.81 -34.10
CA GLY A 45 -13.85 -23.61 -34.47
C GLY A 45 -14.32 -22.40 -33.66
N VAL A 46 -14.37 -22.52 -32.34
CA VAL A 46 -14.50 -21.35 -31.47
C VAL A 46 -13.22 -20.52 -31.52
N ASP A 47 -13.34 -19.20 -31.37
CA ASP A 47 -12.17 -18.31 -31.38
C ASP A 47 -11.35 -18.46 -30.11
N ARG A 48 -12.03 -18.78 -29.00
CA ARG A 48 -11.41 -18.90 -27.68
C ARG A 48 -12.13 -19.89 -26.77
N VAL A 49 -11.34 -20.58 -25.94
CA VAL A 49 -11.86 -21.32 -24.78
C VAL A 49 -11.49 -20.61 -23.49
N GLY A 50 -12.36 -20.66 -22.49
CA GLY A 50 -12.14 -20.00 -21.20
C GLY A 50 -12.16 -20.99 -20.03
N ILE A 51 -11.19 -20.89 -19.13
CA ILE A 51 -11.19 -21.56 -17.82
C ILE A 51 -11.51 -20.57 -16.70
N ALA A 52 -12.19 -21.03 -15.66
CA ALA A 52 -12.55 -20.22 -14.51
C ALA A 52 -12.24 -20.94 -13.18
N ASP A 53 -11.43 -20.30 -12.33
CA ASP A 53 -11.35 -20.61 -10.90
C ASP A 53 -12.46 -19.82 -10.17
N THR A 54 -13.69 -20.29 -10.32
CA THR A 54 -14.91 -19.60 -9.84
C THR A 54 -14.89 -19.37 -8.32
N VAL A 55 -14.26 -20.28 -7.56
CA VAL A 55 -14.23 -20.24 -6.09
C VAL A 55 -12.92 -19.72 -5.50
N GLY A 56 -11.90 -19.47 -6.32
CA GLY A 56 -10.60 -18.94 -5.86
C GLY A 56 -9.77 -19.96 -5.08
N CYS A 57 -9.85 -21.25 -5.42
CA CYS A 57 -9.14 -22.33 -4.73
C CYS A 57 -7.85 -22.76 -5.42
N ALA A 58 -7.64 -22.40 -6.69
CA ALA A 58 -6.49 -22.85 -7.45
C ALA A 58 -5.20 -22.17 -6.95
N ASN A 59 -4.13 -22.96 -6.84
CA ASN A 59 -2.79 -22.41 -6.66
C ASN A 59 -2.06 -22.23 -8.01
N PRO A 60 -0.97 -21.45 -8.08
CA PRO A 60 -0.33 -21.12 -9.35
C PRO A 60 0.19 -22.32 -10.14
N ARG A 61 0.65 -23.38 -9.47
CA ARG A 61 1.11 -24.60 -10.15
C ARG A 61 -0.05 -25.37 -10.79
N GLN A 62 -1.20 -25.41 -10.12
CA GLN A 62 -2.42 -26.00 -10.70
C GLN A 62 -2.89 -25.17 -11.89
N GLY A 63 -2.87 -23.84 -11.79
CA GLY A 63 -3.18 -22.93 -12.89
C GLY A 63 -2.30 -23.17 -14.12
N TYR A 64 -0.98 -23.24 -13.91
CA TYR A 64 0.00 -23.54 -14.95
C TYR A 64 -0.27 -24.89 -15.63
N GLU A 65 -0.38 -25.98 -14.86
CA GLU A 65 -0.53 -27.32 -15.45
C GLU A 65 -1.86 -27.49 -16.21
N LEU A 66 -2.96 -26.93 -15.70
CA LEU A 66 -4.24 -26.98 -16.40
C LEU A 66 -4.17 -26.25 -17.74
N VAL A 67 -3.65 -25.03 -17.75
CA VAL A 67 -3.52 -24.24 -18.99
C VAL A 67 -2.54 -24.90 -19.96
N ARG A 68 -1.41 -25.41 -19.48
CA ARG A 68 -0.42 -26.10 -20.33
C ARG A 68 -1.01 -27.35 -20.97
N THR A 69 -1.79 -28.11 -20.20
CA THR A 69 -2.51 -29.28 -20.70
C THR A 69 -3.55 -28.87 -21.74
N LEU A 70 -4.37 -27.86 -21.44
CA LEU A 70 -5.39 -27.34 -22.35
C LEU A 70 -4.76 -26.83 -23.66
N ARG A 71 -3.63 -26.13 -23.59
CA ARG A 71 -2.89 -25.64 -24.75
C ARG A 71 -2.45 -26.75 -25.70
N GLY A 72 -2.16 -27.95 -25.19
CA GLY A 72 -1.88 -29.13 -26.00
C GLY A 72 -3.13 -29.85 -26.54
N VAL A 73 -4.33 -29.48 -26.08
CA VAL A 73 -5.60 -30.10 -26.46
C VAL A 73 -6.36 -29.28 -27.49
N VAL A 74 -6.29 -27.95 -27.42
CA VAL A 74 -6.99 -27.02 -28.32
C VAL A 74 -6.00 -26.27 -29.21
N SER A 75 -6.49 -25.68 -30.29
CA SER A 75 -5.70 -24.84 -31.22
C SER A 75 -6.07 -23.36 -31.16
N CYS A 76 -7.30 -23.03 -30.75
CA CYS A 76 -7.78 -21.66 -30.53
C CYS A 76 -7.09 -20.94 -29.35
N ASP A 77 -7.47 -19.69 -29.11
CA ASP A 77 -6.97 -18.90 -27.98
C ASP A 77 -7.49 -19.44 -26.64
N ILE A 78 -6.78 -19.10 -25.56
CA ILE A 78 -7.15 -19.48 -24.18
C ILE A 78 -7.31 -18.22 -23.33
N GLU A 79 -8.47 -18.10 -22.68
CA GLU A 79 -8.80 -17.10 -21.67
C GLU A 79 -8.81 -17.72 -20.27
N CYS A 80 -8.35 -16.95 -19.28
CA CYS A 80 -8.39 -17.40 -17.89
C CYS A 80 -9.01 -16.35 -16.97
N HIS A 81 -9.87 -16.85 -16.09
CA HIS A 81 -10.60 -16.08 -15.08
C HIS A 81 -10.28 -16.62 -13.69
N PHE A 82 -9.79 -15.77 -12.78
CA PHE A 82 -9.35 -16.21 -11.45
C PHE A 82 -9.97 -15.34 -10.36
N HIS A 83 -10.72 -15.95 -9.46
CA HIS A 83 -11.12 -15.32 -8.20
C HIS A 83 -9.98 -15.25 -7.19
N ASN A 84 -10.09 -14.32 -6.23
CA ASN A 84 -8.99 -13.95 -5.34
C ASN A 84 -9.20 -14.33 -3.87
N ASP A 85 -10.12 -15.25 -3.56
CA ASP A 85 -10.49 -15.63 -2.19
C ASP A 85 -9.29 -16.03 -1.32
N THR A 86 -8.29 -16.68 -1.91
CA THR A 86 -7.05 -17.11 -1.24
C THR A 86 -5.82 -16.28 -1.61
N GLY A 87 -6.01 -15.13 -2.26
CA GLY A 87 -4.94 -14.20 -2.63
C GLY A 87 -4.08 -14.63 -3.82
N CYS A 88 -4.51 -15.64 -4.59
CA CYS A 88 -3.72 -16.22 -5.67
C CYS A 88 -4.03 -15.66 -7.08
N ALA A 89 -5.01 -14.77 -7.26
CA ALA A 89 -5.50 -14.42 -8.60
C ALA A 89 -4.41 -13.87 -9.55
N ILE A 90 -3.58 -12.93 -9.08
CA ILE A 90 -2.46 -12.37 -9.87
C ILE A 90 -1.42 -13.43 -10.21
N ALA A 91 -1.08 -14.30 -9.25
CA ALA A 91 -0.10 -15.35 -9.45
C ALA A 91 -0.59 -16.43 -10.41
N ASN A 92 -1.88 -16.80 -10.32
CA ASN A 92 -2.52 -17.72 -11.24
C ASN A 92 -2.61 -17.13 -12.66
N ALA A 93 -2.96 -15.85 -12.78
CA ALA A 93 -2.95 -15.14 -14.06
C ALA A 93 -1.57 -15.15 -14.74
N TYR A 94 -0.52 -14.85 -13.98
CA TYR A 94 0.85 -14.88 -14.50
C TYR A 94 1.28 -16.29 -14.90
N ALA A 95 1.01 -17.29 -14.06
CA ALA A 95 1.31 -18.70 -14.36
C ALA A 95 0.53 -19.22 -15.58
N ALA A 96 -0.72 -18.78 -15.77
CA ALA A 96 -1.51 -19.10 -16.96
C ALA A 96 -0.87 -18.53 -18.23
N LEU A 97 -0.39 -17.28 -18.20
CA LEU A 97 0.34 -16.68 -19.32
C LEU A 97 1.62 -17.47 -19.64
N GLU A 98 2.39 -17.87 -18.63
CA GLU A 98 3.59 -18.73 -18.81
C GLU A 98 3.25 -20.08 -19.45
N ALA A 99 2.05 -20.61 -19.20
CA ALA A 99 1.57 -21.87 -19.74
C ALA A 99 0.94 -21.76 -21.15
N GLY A 100 0.82 -20.54 -21.70
CA GLY A 100 0.28 -20.30 -23.04
C GLY A 100 -1.17 -19.78 -23.09
N ALA A 101 -1.70 -19.28 -21.97
CA ALA A 101 -2.90 -18.44 -22.03
C ALA A 101 -2.61 -17.17 -22.82
N THR A 102 -3.63 -16.68 -23.51
CA THR A 102 -3.56 -15.52 -24.41
C THR A 102 -4.36 -14.33 -23.88
N HIS A 103 -5.36 -14.60 -23.04
CA HIS A 103 -6.29 -13.62 -22.49
C HIS A 103 -6.45 -13.83 -21.00
N ILE A 104 -6.50 -12.74 -20.24
CA ILE A 104 -6.69 -12.76 -18.79
C ILE A 104 -7.79 -11.78 -18.45
N ASP A 105 -8.81 -12.25 -17.74
CA ASP A 105 -9.84 -11.40 -17.18
C ASP A 105 -9.27 -10.60 -16.01
N THR A 106 -9.56 -9.31 -16.02
CA THR A 106 -9.22 -8.40 -14.92
C THR A 106 -10.40 -7.52 -14.58
N SER A 107 -10.36 -6.94 -13.38
CA SER A 107 -11.31 -5.92 -12.95
C SER A 107 -10.57 -4.75 -12.32
N VAL A 108 -11.08 -3.54 -12.49
CA VAL A 108 -10.51 -2.34 -11.85
C VAL A 108 -10.63 -2.49 -10.33
N LEU A 109 -9.53 -2.27 -9.60
CA LEU A 109 -9.41 -2.60 -8.17
C LEU A 109 -9.68 -4.08 -7.80
N GLY A 110 -9.83 -4.95 -8.80
CA GLY A 110 -10.16 -6.36 -8.61
C GLY A 110 -11.60 -6.62 -8.19
N ILE A 111 -12.51 -5.66 -8.29
CA ILE A 111 -13.90 -5.84 -7.84
C ILE A 111 -14.60 -6.99 -8.58
N GLY A 112 -15.47 -7.72 -7.88
CA GLY A 112 -16.25 -8.85 -8.40
C GLY A 112 -16.95 -9.57 -7.24
N GLU A 113 -17.46 -10.77 -7.48
CA GLU A 113 -18.07 -11.59 -6.42
C GLU A 113 -17.07 -11.81 -5.26
N ARG A 114 -17.58 -11.74 -4.01
CA ARG A 114 -16.79 -11.88 -2.77
C ARG A 114 -15.68 -10.81 -2.67
N ASN A 115 -14.40 -11.21 -2.65
CA ASN A 115 -13.28 -10.27 -2.73
C ASN A 115 -12.74 -10.08 -4.17
N GLY A 116 -13.47 -10.60 -5.14
CA GLY A 116 -13.31 -10.33 -6.56
C GLY A 116 -12.29 -11.19 -7.28
N ILE A 117 -11.67 -10.61 -8.30
CA ILE A 117 -10.85 -11.32 -9.30
C ILE A 117 -9.48 -10.65 -9.46
N THR A 118 -8.69 -11.07 -10.45
CA THR A 118 -7.40 -10.45 -10.79
C THR A 118 -7.53 -8.92 -10.94
N PRO A 119 -6.90 -8.12 -10.06
CA PRO A 119 -6.95 -6.66 -10.17
C PRO A 119 -6.14 -6.18 -11.37
N LEU A 120 -6.71 -5.28 -12.18
CA LEU A 120 -6.07 -4.69 -13.36
C LEU A 120 -4.70 -4.07 -13.01
N GLY A 121 -4.66 -3.20 -11.99
CA GLY A 121 -3.42 -2.58 -11.53
C GLY A 121 -2.38 -3.59 -11.03
N GLY A 122 -2.83 -4.65 -10.34
CA GLY A 122 -1.95 -5.72 -9.87
C GLY A 122 -1.34 -6.56 -11.01
N LEU A 123 -2.14 -6.90 -12.03
CA LEU A 123 -1.63 -7.59 -13.21
C LEU A 123 -0.68 -6.70 -14.02
N ILE A 124 -1.01 -5.41 -14.21
CA ILE A 124 -0.13 -4.43 -14.85
C ILE A 124 1.21 -4.35 -14.12
N ALA A 125 1.21 -4.25 -12.78
CA ALA A 125 2.43 -4.22 -11.98
C ALA A 125 3.26 -5.50 -12.21
N ARG A 126 2.63 -6.67 -12.19
CA ARG A 126 3.32 -7.94 -12.41
C ARG A 126 3.92 -8.04 -13.82
N MET A 127 3.16 -7.68 -14.85
CA MET A 127 3.62 -7.72 -16.24
C MET A 127 4.69 -6.67 -16.53
N TYR A 128 4.61 -5.49 -15.89
CA TYR A 128 5.63 -4.44 -16.01
C TYR A 128 7.00 -4.96 -15.56
N THR A 129 7.05 -5.69 -14.46
CA THR A 129 8.32 -6.26 -13.97
C THR A 129 8.87 -7.38 -14.86
N ALA A 130 8.01 -8.05 -15.65
CA ALA A 130 8.43 -9.07 -16.60
C ALA A 130 8.94 -8.45 -17.90
N ASN A 131 8.24 -7.42 -18.41
CA ASN A 131 8.65 -6.67 -19.59
C ASN A 131 8.09 -5.24 -19.55
N ARG A 132 8.91 -4.31 -19.04
CA ARG A 132 8.56 -2.90 -18.90
C ARG A 132 8.18 -2.27 -20.23
N ASP A 133 9.00 -2.45 -21.27
CA ASP A 133 8.83 -1.73 -22.53
C ASP A 133 7.57 -2.16 -23.26
N TYR A 134 7.21 -3.45 -23.20
CA TYR A 134 5.92 -3.94 -23.69
C TYR A 134 4.75 -3.27 -22.97
N VAL A 135 4.77 -3.22 -21.63
CA VAL A 135 3.67 -2.68 -20.84
C VAL A 135 3.53 -1.16 -21.04
N CYS A 136 4.64 -0.42 -21.02
CA CYS A 136 4.65 1.03 -21.29
C CYS A 136 4.24 1.36 -22.73
N GLY A 137 4.56 0.51 -23.71
CA GLY A 137 4.17 0.69 -25.11
C GLY A 137 2.71 0.34 -25.41
N LYS A 138 2.10 -0.54 -24.60
CA LYS A 138 0.73 -1.03 -24.82
C LYS A 138 -0.34 -0.27 -24.02
N TYR A 139 -0.02 0.18 -22.80
CA TYR A 139 -1.00 0.76 -21.88
C TYR A 139 -0.68 2.20 -21.49
N ASN A 140 -1.72 3.02 -21.30
CA ASN A 140 -1.59 4.38 -20.76
C ASN A 140 -1.47 4.35 -19.23
N LEU A 141 -0.31 3.96 -18.71
CA LEU A 141 -0.08 3.70 -17.28
C LEU A 141 -0.39 4.89 -16.36
N HIS A 142 -0.15 6.12 -16.82
CA HIS A 142 -0.47 7.35 -16.07
C HIS A 142 -1.98 7.55 -15.83
N LYS A 143 -2.85 6.83 -16.55
CA LYS A 143 -4.32 6.85 -16.36
C LYS A 143 -4.84 5.82 -15.37
N LEU A 144 -3.98 4.94 -14.85
CA LEU A 144 -4.42 3.88 -13.95
C LEU A 144 -5.13 4.43 -12.70
N ARG A 145 -4.57 5.47 -12.07
CA ARG A 145 -5.17 6.14 -10.90
C ARG A 145 -6.52 6.77 -11.23
N ASP A 146 -6.64 7.41 -12.40
CA ASP A 146 -7.88 8.07 -12.83
C ASP A 146 -9.01 7.04 -12.98
N VAL A 147 -8.72 5.89 -13.60
CA VAL A 147 -9.68 4.79 -13.79
C VAL A 147 -10.06 4.14 -12.46
N GLU A 148 -9.09 3.90 -11.58
CA GLU A 148 -9.39 3.33 -10.25
C GLU A 148 -10.20 4.26 -9.38
N ASN A 149 -9.90 5.57 -9.38
CA ASN A 149 -10.72 6.56 -8.66
C ASN A 149 -12.14 6.63 -9.21
N MET A 150 -12.31 6.60 -10.54
CA MET A 150 -13.63 6.60 -11.17
C MET A 150 -14.47 5.40 -10.73
N VAL A 151 -13.89 4.20 -10.72
CA VAL A 151 -14.61 3.00 -10.27
C VAL A 151 -14.85 3.03 -8.76
N ALA A 152 -13.86 3.43 -7.96
CA ALA A 152 -13.98 3.57 -6.52
C ALA A 152 -15.13 4.51 -6.13
N GLU A 153 -15.24 5.66 -6.80
CA GLU A 153 -16.33 6.62 -6.62
C GLU A 153 -17.68 6.01 -7.01
N ALA A 154 -17.76 5.36 -8.18
CA ALA A 154 -19.00 4.76 -8.67
C ALA A 154 -19.55 3.66 -7.76
N VAL A 155 -18.67 2.87 -7.13
CA VAL A 155 -19.06 1.77 -6.22
C VAL A 155 -18.93 2.13 -4.74
N GLN A 156 -18.63 3.40 -4.43
CA GLN A 156 -18.55 3.95 -3.07
C GLN A 156 -17.57 3.22 -2.13
N VAL A 157 -16.39 2.87 -2.65
CA VAL A 157 -15.29 2.30 -1.87
C VAL A 157 -14.07 3.21 -1.89
N SER A 158 -13.18 3.03 -0.92
CA SER A 158 -11.87 3.70 -0.94
C SER A 158 -10.83 2.83 -1.65
N VAL A 159 -9.89 3.44 -2.36
CA VAL A 159 -8.70 2.73 -2.84
C VAL A 159 -7.88 2.27 -1.62
N PRO A 160 -7.56 0.97 -1.49
CA PRO A 160 -6.78 0.47 -0.36
C PRO A 160 -5.43 1.17 -0.23
N PHE A 161 -5.00 1.48 0.99
CA PHE A 161 -3.74 2.18 1.24
C PHE A 161 -2.51 1.42 0.69
N ASN A 162 -2.60 0.10 0.58
CA ASN A 162 -1.59 -0.80 0.04
C ASN A 162 -1.94 -1.32 -1.36
N ASN A 163 -2.88 -0.68 -2.08
CA ASN A 163 -3.20 -1.05 -3.46
C ASN A 163 -1.96 -0.99 -4.36
N TYR A 164 -1.91 -1.88 -5.35
CA TYR A 164 -0.79 -1.95 -6.29
C TYR A 164 -0.68 -0.64 -7.08
N ILE A 165 0.54 -0.07 -7.15
CA ILE A 165 0.86 1.18 -7.86
C ILE A 165 0.20 2.43 -7.25
N THR A 166 -1.13 2.47 -7.15
CA THR A 166 -1.91 3.66 -6.79
C THR A 166 -2.23 3.76 -5.31
N GLY A 167 -1.95 2.70 -4.54
CA GLY A 167 -2.09 2.73 -3.10
C GLY A 167 -1.16 3.78 -2.50
N TYR A 168 -1.64 4.45 -1.45
CA TYR A 168 -0.90 5.47 -0.73
C TYR A 168 0.53 5.06 -0.35
N CYS A 169 0.74 3.79 0.02
CA CYS A 169 2.02 3.26 0.44
C CYS A 169 2.90 2.69 -0.68
N ALA A 170 2.41 2.59 -1.93
CA ALA A 170 3.06 1.83 -3.00
C ALA A 170 4.47 2.34 -3.38
N PHE A 171 4.69 3.66 -3.31
CA PHE A 171 5.97 4.32 -3.58
C PHE A 171 6.53 5.05 -2.35
N THR A 172 6.25 4.51 -1.16
CA THR A 172 6.72 5.07 0.12
C THR A 172 7.84 4.25 0.71
N HIS A 173 8.85 4.95 1.25
CA HIS A 173 9.99 4.32 1.92
C HIS A 173 10.06 4.75 3.37
N LYS A 174 10.13 3.77 4.27
CA LYS A 174 10.33 4.05 5.70
C LYS A 174 11.75 4.59 5.92
N ALA A 175 11.87 5.66 6.70
CA ALA A 175 13.17 6.24 7.02
C ALA A 175 14.11 5.21 7.67
N GLY A 176 15.39 5.22 7.31
CA GLY A 176 16.38 4.25 7.77
C GLY A 176 17.31 3.82 6.64
N ILE A 177 17.87 2.60 6.74
CA ILE A 177 18.79 2.05 5.75
C ILE A 177 18.20 2.03 4.32
N HIS A 178 16.89 1.80 4.18
CA HIS A 178 16.20 1.80 2.88
C HIS A 178 16.17 3.18 2.24
N ALA A 179 15.88 4.24 3.02
CA ALA A 179 15.88 5.61 2.52
C ALA A 179 17.29 6.05 2.04
N LYS A 180 18.34 5.68 2.78
CA LYS A 180 19.73 5.99 2.37
C LYS A 180 20.13 5.26 1.09
N ALA A 181 19.75 3.99 0.93
CA ALA A 181 20.02 3.22 -0.28
C ALA A 181 19.34 3.83 -1.51
N ILE A 182 18.10 4.31 -1.36
CA ILE A 182 17.31 4.88 -2.46
C ILE A 182 17.78 6.28 -2.84
N LEU A 183 18.19 7.11 -1.87
CA LEU A 183 18.81 8.40 -2.16
C LEU A 183 20.10 8.26 -2.97
N ASN A 184 20.82 7.15 -2.80
CA ASN A 184 22.03 6.86 -3.58
C ASN A 184 21.69 6.22 -4.95
N ASN A 185 20.80 5.22 -4.96
CA ASN A 185 20.31 4.58 -6.17
C ASN A 185 18.87 4.09 -5.96
N PRO A 186 17.87 4.78 -6.51
CA PRO A 186 16.47 4.38 -6.35
C PRO A 186 16.16 2.96 -6.83
N SER A 187 16.89 2.46 -7.83
CA SER A 187 16.67 1.11 -8.38
C SER A 187 17.01 -0.02 -7.40
N THR A 188 17.66 0.27 -6.26
CA THR A 188 17.99 -0.75 -5.25
C THR A 188 16.74 -1.39 -4.63
N TYR A 189 15.64 -0.63 -4.50
CA TYR A 189 14.39 -1.13 -3.89
C TYR A 189 13.12 -0.77 -4.68
N GLU A 190 13.24 -0.04 -5.79
CA GLU A 190 12.10 0.35 -6.63
C GLU A 190 12.04 -0.50 -7.90
N ILE A 191 11.38 -1.65 -7.83
CA ILE A 191 11.14 -2.49 -9.01
C ILE A 191 10.18 -1.82 -10.01
N LEU A 192 9.31 -0.93 -9.53
CA LEU A 192 8.41 -0.10 -10.32
C LEU A 192 8.94 1.33 -10.32
N LYS A 193 9.02 1.97 -11.49
CA LYS A 193 9.40 3.38 -11.60
C LYS A 193 8.15 4.24 -11.47
N PRO A 194 8.02 5.10 -10.43
CA PRO A 194 6.81 5.89 -10.23
C PRO A 194 6.49 6.81 -11.41
N GLU A 195 7.52 7.30 -12.12
CA GLU A 195 7.37 8.22 -13.26
C GLU A 195 6.58 7.60 -14.41
N ASP A 196 6.74 6.29 -14.64
CA ASP A 196 6.02 5.58 -15.71
C ASP A 196 4.51 5.50 -15.43
N PHE A 197 4.12 5.58 -14.16
CA PHE A 197 2.73 5.60 -13.72
C PHE A 197 2.20 7.02 -13.45
N GLY A 198 2.94 8.07 -13.84
CA GLY A 198 2.56 9.46 -13.59
C GLY A 198 2.61 9.85 -12.11
N MET A 199 3.42 9.16 -11.32
CA MET A 199 3.58 9.38 -9.88
C MET A 199 4.95 9.95 -9.55
N THR A 200 5.03 10.60 -8.39
CA THR A 200 6.28 11.11 -7.81
C THR A 200 6.63 10.32 -6.55
N ARG A 201 7.92 10.19 -6.27
CA ARG A 201 8.39 9.61 -4.99
C ARG A 201 7.92 10.46 -3.82
N TYR A 202 7.45 9.82 -2.76
CA TYR A 202 7.08 10.50 -1.53
C TYR A 202 7.72 9.83 -0.32
N VAL A 203 8.51 10.59 0.44
CA VAL A 203 8.98 10.15 1.75
C VAL A 203 7.92 10.59 2.76
N ASN A 204 7.04 9.67 3.14
CA ASN A 204 5.97 10.00 4.07
C ASN A 204 6.51 10.25 5.49
N ILE A 205 6.40 11.50 5.94
CA ILE A 205 6.72 11.92 7.31
C ILE A 205 5.50 12.05 8.23
N CYS A 206 4.28 11.87 7.70
CA CYS A 206 3.01 12.16 8.37
C CYS A 206 2.35 10.92 8.98
N HIS A 207 3.13 9.89 9.31
CA HIS A 207 2.60 8.61 9.78
C HIS A 207 3.32 8.13 11.04
N ARG A 208 2.64 7.36 11.90
CA ARG A 208 3.21 6.78 13.13
C ARG A 208 4.48 5.93 12.93
N LEU A 209 4.70 5.45 11.71
CA LEU A 209 5.88 4.65 11.34
C LEU A 209 7.05 5.49 10.82
N THR A 210 6.92 6.82 10.72
CA THR A 210 7.98 7.70 10.24
C THR A 210 9.22 7.59 11.13
N GLY A 211 10.41 7.51 10.53
CA GLY A 211 11.67 7.53 11.26
C GLY A 211 12.31 8.92 11.26
N TRP A 212 13.12 9.21 12.27
CA TRP A 212 13.67 10.55 12.52
C TRP A 212 14.53 11.08 11.37
N ASN A 213 15.19 10.23 10.58
CA ASN A 213 15.95 10.66 9.40
C ASN A 213 15.07 11.30 8.32
N ALA A 214 13.83 10.86 8.15
CA ALA A 214 12.90 11.47 7.18
C ALA A 214 12.41 12.83 7.68
N VAL A 215 12.15 12.93 9.00
CA VAL A 215 11.85 14.21 9.66
C VAL A 215 13.04 15.17 9.56
N LYS A 216 14.28 14.68 9.78
CA LYS A 216 15.52 15.46 9.61
C LYS A 216 15.65 16.04 8.20
N ASN A 217 15.37 15.23 7.18
CA ASN A 217 15.39 15.70 5.80
C ASN A 217 14.33 16.80 5.56
N ARG A 218 13.13 16.67 6.13
CA ARG A 218 12.10 17.73 6.04
C ARG A 218 12.50 19.01 6.77
N VAL A 219 13.03 18.89 7.99
CA VAL A 219 13.55 20.01 8.79
C VAL A 219 14.59 20.80 7.99
N GLN A 220 15.52 20.10 7.32
CA GLN A 220 16.51 20.73 6.42
C GLN A 220 15.86 21.39 5.20
N GLN A 221 14.87 20.76 4.56
CA GLN A 221 14.13 21.34 3.44
C GLN A 221 13.36 22.61 3.83
N LEU A 222 12.83 22.66 5.04
CA LEU A 222 12.12 23.82 5.59
C LEU A 222 13.07 24.92 6.08
N GLY A 223 14.39 24.68 6.08
CA GLY A 223 15.40 25.62 6.56
C GLY A 223 15.36 25.82 8.08
N LEU A 224 14.87 24.82 8.84
CA LEU A 224 14.79 24.89 10.29
C LEU A 224 16.08 24.38 10.93
N ASP A 225 16.66 25.15 11.84
CA ASP A 225 17.87 24.77 12.58
C ASP A 225 17.48 24.03 13.86
N LEU A 226 17.54 22.69 13.81
CA LEU A 226 17.27 21.80 14.93
C LEU A 226 18.40 20.79 15.08
N THR A 227 18.81 20.55 16.32
CA THR A 227 19.79 19.52 16.68
C THR A 227 19.21 18.12 16.49
N ASP A 228 20.09 17.10 16.41
CA ASP A 228 19.65 15.71 16.22
C ASP A 228 18.72 15.21 17.33
N ASP A 229 18.90 15.67 18.57
CA ASP A 229 18.06 15.27 19.69
C ASP A 229 16.68 15.96 19.65
N GLU A 230 16.64 17.22 19.23
CA GLU A 230 15.39 17.94 18.95
C GLU A 230 14.60 17.30 17.80
N VAL A 231 15.29 16.87 16.74
CA VAL A 231 14.65 16.16 15.63
C VAL A 231 14.05 14.82 16.08
N LYS A 232 14.74 14.05 16.94
CA LYS A 232 14.18 12.80 17.51
C LYS A 232 12.97 13.07 18.40
N GLU A 233 13.01 14.16 19.15
CA GLU A 233 11.91 14.57 20.02
C GLU A 233 10.67 14.93 19.22
N VAL A 234 10.78 15.84 18.24
CA VAL A 234 9.65 16.24 17.41
C VAL A 234 9.14 15.09 16.54
N THR A 235 10.02 14.17 16.10
CA THR A 235 9.59 12.93 15.45
C THR A 235 8.67 12.10 16.36
N SER A 236 8.97 12.04 17.66
CA SER A 236 8.13 11.31 18.62
C SER A 236 6.79 11.99 18.84
N GLN A 237 6.74 13.32 18.75
CA GLN A 237 5.48 14.09 18.79
C GLN A 237 4.62 13.83 17.56
N ILE A 238 5.20 13.91 16.36
CA ILE A 238 4.53 13.63 15.08
C ILE A 238 3.92 12.22 15.08
N LYS A 239 4.63 11.22 15.62
CA LYS A 239 4.10 9.86 15.74
C LYS A 239 2.86 9.78 16.62
N ARG A 240 2.87 10.46 17.78
CA ARG A 240 1.72 10.50 18.70
C ARG A 240 0.53 11.20 18.05
N MET A 241 0.77 12.30 17.33
CA MET A 241 -0.28 12.99 16.57
C MET A 241 -0.91 12.07 15.53
N ALA A 242 -0.06 11.35 14.78
CA ALA A 242 -0.48 10.36 13.78
C ALA A 242 -1.15 9.11 14.36
N ASP A 243 -0.93 8.78 15.63
CA ASP A 243 -1.65 7.71 16.33
C ASP A 243 -3.09 8.13 16.71
N ILE A 244 -3.33 9.43 16.90
CA ILE A 244 -4.66 9.95 17.25
C ILE A 244 -5.51 10.18 15.99
N MET A 245 -4.94 10.81 14.97
CA MET A 245 -5.64 11.14 13.73
C MET A 245 -4.69 11.23 12.54
N PRO A 246 -5.16 10.97 11.30
CA PRO A 246 -4.36 11.16 10.09
C PRO A 246 -3.78 12.58 10.03
N GLN A 247 -2.50 12.70 9.69
CA GLN A 247 -1.81 13.98 9.57
C GLN A 247 -1.57 14.30 8.09
N SER A 248 -1.82 15.55 7.70
CA SER A 248 -1.37 16.09 6.42
C SER A 248 0.08 16.55 6.51
N LEU A 249 0.71 16.83 5.35
CA LEU A 249 2.05 17.42 5.32
C LEU A 249 2.06 18.82 5.94
N GLU A 250 0.97 19.58 5.77
CA GLU A 250 0.82 20.92 6.34
C GLU A 250 0.74 20.88 7.87
N ASP A 251 0.05 19.89 8.44
CA ASP A 251 0.01 19.68 9.90
C ASP A 251 1.40 19.40 10.46
N VAL A 252 2.15 18.51 9.79
CA VAL A 252 3.53 18.17 10.19
C VAL A 252 4.45 19.38 10.05
N ASP A 253 4.39 20.10 8.94
CA ASP A 253 5.23 21.28 8.72
C ASP A 253 4.94 22.39 9.72
N THR A 254 3.66 22.63 10.02
CA THR A 254 3.22 23.59 11.04
C THR A 254 3.76 23.20 12.40
N HIS A 255 3.64 21.93 12.77
CA HIS A 255 4.16 21.42 14.02
C HIS A 255 5.68 21.54 14.12
N LEU A 256 6.42 21.27 13.03
CA LEU A 256 7.87 21.46 12.98
C LEU A 256 8.28 22.92 13.16
N ARG A 257 7.55 23.87 12.55
CA ARG A 257 7.81 25.31 12.70
C ARG A 257 7.55 25.79 14.13
N VAL A 258 6.41 25.42 14.71
CA VAL A 258 6.05 25.76 16.09
C VAL A 258 7.08 25.21 17.08
N PHE A 259 7.46 23.93 16.92
CA PHE A 259 8.48 23.32 17.76
C PHE A 259 9.84 24.05 17.66
N HIS A 260 10.24 24.49 16.46
CA HIS A 260 11.46 25.26 16.28
C HIS A 260 11.39 26.66 16.94
N GLU A 261 10.27 27.36 16.80
CA GLU A 261 10.06 28.67 17.44
C GLU A 261 10.12 28.57 18.97
N ASP A 262 9.48 27.55 19.56
CA ASP A 262 9.50 27.30 21.00
C ASP A 262 10.93 27.08 21.53
N ARG A 263 11.77 26.36 20.77
CA ARG A 263 13.18 26.11 21.13
C ARG A 263 14.03 27.38 21.04
N GLN A 264 13.82 28.17 20.00
CA GLN A 264 14.51 29.46 19.86
C GLN A 264 14.12 30.44 20.98
N ALA A 265 12.85 30.45 21.40
CA ALA A 265 12.40 31.25 22.53
C ALA A 265 13.03 30.79 23.86
N ALA A 266 13.03 29.47 24.12
CA ALA A 266 13.63 28.90 25.33
C ALA A 266 15.14 29.15 25.42
N GLY A 267 15.86 29.03 24.29
CA GLY A 267 17.30 29.31 24.22
C GLY A 267 17.64 30.77 24.52
N LYS A 268 16.83 31.72 24.04
CA LYS A 268 17.00 33.16 24.33
C LYS A 268 16.77 33.49 25.81
N VAL A 269 15.78 32.86 26.44
CA VAL A 269 15.51 33.04 27.88
C VAL A 269 16.65 32.47 28.72
N ALA A 270 17.16 31.29 28.38
CA ALA A 270 18.30 30.69 29.07
C ALA A 270 19.57 31.55 28.94
N ALA A 271 19.86 32.07 27.73
CA ALA A 271 20.99 32.97 27.50
C ALA A 271 20.88 34.26 28.33
N ALA A 272 19.69 34.88 28.38
CA ALA A 272 19.44 36.09 29.17
C ALA A 272 19.55 35.84 30.70
N PHE A 273 19.23 34.63 31.18
CA PHE A 273 19.42 34.25 32.58
C PHE A 273 20.90 34.06 32.94
N VAL A 274 21.68 33.44 32.06
CA VAL A 274 23.13 33.27 32.25
C VAL A 274 23.83 34.63 32.24
N GLU A 275 23.48 35.51 31.30
CA GLU A 275 24.05 36.85 31.17
C GLU A 275 23.74 37.76 32.39
N LYS A 276 22.57 37.56 33.03
CA LYS A 276 22.24 38.24 34.31
C LYS A 276 23.02 37.71 35.51
N HIS A 277 23.33 36.41 35.53
CA HIS A 277 24.06 35.80 36.65
C HIS A 277 25.58 36.02 36.56
N GLU A 278 26.15 36.11 35.35
CA GLU A 278 27.56 36.44 35.17
C GLU A 278 27.86 37.92 35.46
N ASN A 279 26.93 38.83 35.15
CA ASN A 279 27.08 40.27 35.40
C ASN A 279 26.68 40.72 36.83
N GLY A 280 26.12 39.83 37.66
CA GLY A 280 25.68 40.11 39.03
C GLY A 280 26.74 39.89 40.12
N ALA A 281 27.94 39.42 39.77
CA ALA A 281 28.99 39.05 40.73
C ALA A 281 30.02 40.17 40.98
N ALA A 282 29.57 41.39 41.31
CA ALA A 282 30.47 42.45 41.80
C ALA A 282 29.83 43.33 42.89
N ALA A 283 30.49 43.36 44.06
CA ALA A 283 30.28 44.18 45.27
C ALA A 283 29.07 43.80 46.17
N THR A 284 29.14 43.70 47.51
CA THR A 284 30.14 43.97 48.58
C THR A 284 29.63 43.29 49.87
N PRO A 285 30.49 42.92 50.85
CA PRO A 285 30.07 42.19 52.06
C PRO A 285 29.69 43.12 53.23
N LEU A 286 28.54 42.86 53.86
CA LEU A 286 28.08 43.35 55.17
C LEU A 286 27.02 42.34 55.64
N ASP A 287 26.81 41.96 56.89
CA ASP A 287 27.47 42.04 58.20
C ASP A 287 26.61 41.09 59.08
N ASP A 288 27.22 40.43 60.06
CA ASP A 288 26.63 39.37 60.86
C ASP A 288 25.60 39.91 61.89
N GLY A 289 24.46 39.24 62.06
CA GLY A 289 23.46 39.67 63.05
C GLY A 289 22.25 38.77 63.28
N ASP A 290 22.47 37.73 64.08
CA ASP A 290 21.60 37.23 65.16
C ASP A 290 20.22 36.56 64.89
N GLY A 291 20.17 35.25 65.19
CA GLY A 291 19.35 34.68 66.27
C GLY A 291 17.83 34.61 66.14
N GLY A 292 17.28 33.38 66.00
CA GLY A 292 15.87 33.11 66.32
C GLY A 292 15.36 31.73 65.91
N GLU A 293 15.35 30.79 66.84
CA GLU A 293 14.95 29.38 66.70
C GLU A 293 13.46 29.12 67.07
N VAL A 294 12.77 28.30 66.24
CA VAL A 294 11.64 27.34 66.47
C VAL A 294 10.28 27.80 67.10
N PRO A 295 9.15 27.03 67.04
CA PRO A 295 8.97 25.63 66.62
C PRO A 295 7.78 25.25 65.69
N ALA A 296 7.84 23.97 65.32
CA ALA A 296 6.95 23.15 64.52
C ALA A 296 5.48 23.05 65.00
N GLY A 297 4.56 23.00 64.02
CA GLY A 297 3.15 22.64 64.18
C GLY A 297 2.75 21.56 63.18
N ASN A 298 2.35 20.40 63.72
CA ASN A 298 2.03 19.16 63.04
C ASN A 298 0.53 19.16 62.63
N MET A 299 0.17 18.89 61.37
CA MET A 299 -1.20 18.49 61.01
C MET A 299 -1.23 17.34 59.98
N LYS A 300 -1.76 16.21 60.47
CA LYS A 300 -2.14 15.00 59.75
C LYS A 300 -3.37 15.25 58.86
N GLY A 301 -3.44 14.62 57.68
CA GLY A 301 -4.68 14.63 56.89
C GLY A 301 -4.71 13.76 55.62
N LYS A 302 -4.77 12.43 55.82
CA LYS A 302 -5.39 11.39 54.97
C LYS A 302 -5.11 11.33 53.45
N MET A 303 -4.34 10.30 53.07
CA MET A 303 -4.44 9.61 51.78
C MET A 303 -5.65 8.65 51.75
N MET A 304 -6.32 8.55 50.61
CA MET A 304 -7.11 7.38 50.20
C MET A 304 -6.62 6.86 48.84
N PRO A 305 -6.58 5.53 48.62
CA PRO A 305 -6.02 4.89 47.42
C PRO A 305 -7.03 4.77 46.26
N PRO A 306 -6.57 4.46 45.03
CA PRO A 306 -7.40 4.38 43.84
C PRO A 306 -8.14 3.03 43.72
N THR A 307 -9.41 3.07 43.33
CA THR A 307 -10.23 1.89 43.05
C THR A 307 -10.13 1.49 41.59
N LEU A 308 -9.84 0.21 41.38
CA LEU A 308 -9.76 -0.52 40.13
C LEU A 308 -11.11 -0.72 39.43
N ILE A 309 -11.05 -0.75 38.10
CA ILE A 309 -12.05 -1.19 37.13
C ILE A 309 -12.38 -2.69 37.34
N PRO A 310 -13.59 -3.14 36.99
CA PRO A 310 -13.69 -4.36 36.19
C PRO A 310 -14.58 -4.23 34.96
N ALA A 311 -14.29 -5.13 34.02
CA ALA A 311 -14.69 -5.18 32.63
C ALA A 311 -16.10 -5.75 32.38
N ALA A 312 -16.59 -5.45 31.18
CA ALA A 312 -17.42 -6.24 30.26
C ALA A 312 -18.69 -6.94 30.76
N ASN A 313 -19.80 -6.59 30.10
CA ASN A 313 -20.60 -7.52 29.29
C ASN A 313 -21.13 -6.77 28.06
#